data_AF-A0A940QKT8-F1
#
_entry.id   AF-A0A940QKT8-F1
#
_cell.length_a   1.000
_cell.length_b   1.000
_cell.length_c   1.000
_cell.angle_alpha   90.00
_cell.angle_beta   90.00
_cell.angle_gamma   90.00
#
_symmetry.space_group_name_H-M   'P 1'
#
loop_
_entity.id
_entity.type
_entity.pdbx_description
1 polymer ?
#
loop_
_entity_poly.entity_id
_entity_poly.type
_entity_poly.pdbx_seq_one_letter_code
_entity_poly.pdbx_strand_id
1 'polypeptide(L)'
;MKWQSSNHYSREDLSAMQKDAMERVREMQRRADENLRRSNAALPPQSQQEDLPPPQPETPAAQAAAPPPAPVAPPPPSGNRLSQILSVVGVDQDRAIILGLLLILYNDRADPLLLLALLYLLL
;
A
#
# COMPACT_ATOMS: atom_id res chain seq x y z
N MET A 1 9.14 -27.64 16.35
CA MET A 1 8.67 -27.26 15.01
C MET A 1 9.83 -26.60 14.28
N LYS A 2 10.39 -27.26 13.27
CA LYS A 2 11.57 -26.79 12.53
C LYS A 2 11.13 -26.05 11.28
N TRP A 3 11.07 -24.72 11.34
CA TRP A 3 10.85 -23.89 10.15
C TRP A 3 12.17 -23.78 9.38
N GLN A 4 12.46 -24.79 8.56
CA GLN A 4 13.49 -24.71 7.54
C GLN A 4 12.79 -24.37 6.23
N SER A 5 12.65 -23.08 5.95
CA SER A 5 12.27 -22.58 4.62
C SER A 5 13.41 -21.75 4.06
N SER A 6 14.40 -22.45 3.52
CA SER A 6 15.22 -21.92 2.41
C SER A 6 14.36 -21.95 1.14
N ASN A 7 13.24 -21.22 1.14
CA ASN A 7 12.43 -21.05 -0.06
C ASN A 7 13.08 -19.95 -0.89
N HIS A 8 13.81 -20.37 -1.92
CA HIS A 8 14.15 -19.49 -3.02
C HIS A 8 12.85 -19.15 -3.74
N TYR A 9 12.25 -18.01 -3.38
CA TYR A 9 11.10 -17.47 -4.08
C TYR A 9 11.50 -17.15 -5.52
N SER A 10 10.99 -17.90 -6.49
CA SER A 10 11.18 -17.60 -7.89
C SER A 10 10.38 -16.36 -8.29
N ARG A 11 10.84 -15.67 -9.32
CA ARG A 11 10.20 -14.44 -9.81
C ARG A 11 8.75 -14.70 -10.26
N GLU A 12 8.46 -15.87 -10.82
CA GLU A 12 7.08 -16.25 -11.15
C GLU A 12 6.20 -16.37 -9.90
N ASP A 13 6.72 -16.98 -8.83
CA ASP A 13 6.01 -17.21 -7.57
C ASP A 13 5.65 -15.88 -6.87
N LEU A 14 6.59 -14.94 -6.85
CA LEU A 14 6.33 -13.57 -6.36
C LEU A 14 5.23 -12.87 -7.16
N SER A 15 5.17 -13.07 -8.48
CA SER A 15 4.12 -12.48 -9.31
C SER A 15 2.75 -13.10 -9.05
N ALA A 16 2.71 -14.42 -8.81
CA ALA A 16 1.48 -15.13 -8.46
C ALA A 16 0.94 -14.68 -7.10
N MET A 17 1.82 -14.53 -6.10
CA MET A 17 1.46 -13.97 -4.80
C MET A 17 1.00 -12.53 -4.88
N GLN A 18 1.63 -11.71 -5.73
CA GLN A 18 1.18 -10.33 -5.92
C GLN A 18 -0.24 -10.30 -6.49
N LYS A 19 -0.57 -11.19 -7.44
CA LYS A 19 -1.91 -11.28 -8.02
C LYS A 19 -2.94 -11.70 -6.98
N ASP A 20 -2.67 -12.75 -6.21
CA ASP A 20 -3.55 -13.22 -5.11
C ASP A 20 -3.73 -12.12 -4.05
N ALA A 21 -2.66 -11.43 -3.66
CA ALA A 21 -2.73 -10.32 -2.72
C ALA A 21 -3.63 -9.18 -3.22
N MET A 22 -3.53 -8.82 -4.50
CA MET A 22 -4.38 -7.77 -5.10
C MET A 22 -5.86 -8.16 -5.12
N GLU A 23 -6.16 -9.43 -5.42
CA GLU A 23 -7.53 -9.95 -5.39
C GLU A 23 -8.14 -9.88 -3.98
N ARG A 24 -7.37 -10.28 -2.96
CA ARG A 24 -7.80 -10.20 -1.54
C ARG A 24 -7.98 -8.76 -1.06
N VAL A 25 -7.10 -7.84 -1.45
CA VAL A 25 -7.23 -6.42 -1.09
C VAL A 25 -8.50 -5.84 -1.70
N ARG A 26 -8.80 -6.15 -2.96
CA ARG A 26 -10.04 -5.69 -3.61
C ARG A 26 -11.28 -6.22 -2.88
N GLU A 27 -11.28 -7.50 -2.51
CA GLU A 27 -12.37 -8.08 -1.73
C GLU A 27 -12.51 -7.40 -0.36
N MET A 28 -11.39 -7.20 0.35
CA MET A 28 -11.39 -6.54 1.66
C MET A 28 -11.87 -5.10 1.56
N GLN A 29 -11.45 -4.37 0.53
CA GLN A 29 -11.89 -3.00 0.29
C GLN A 29 -13.39 -2.95 0.06
N ARG A 30 -13.93 -3.83 -0.80
CA ARG A 30 -15.38 -3.94 -1.01
C ARG A 30 -16.13 -4.18 0.30
N ARG A 31 -15.66 -5.15 1.11
CA ARG A 31 -16.26 -5.46 2.42
C ARG A 31 -16.14 -4.31 3.41
N ALA A 32 -15.02 -3.59 3.40
CA ALA A 32 -14.79 -2.43 4.26
C ALA A 32 -15.72 -1.27 3.89
N ASP A 33 -15.88 -0.98 2.59
CA ASP A 33 -16.83 0.01 2.10
C ASP A 33 -18.27 -0.36 2.48
N GLU A 34 -18.66 -1.63 2.34
CA GLU A 34 -19.98 -2.11 2.78
C GLU A 34 -20.18 -1.93 4.29
N ASN A 35 -19.16 -2.27 5.09
CA ASN A 35 -19.21 -2.08 6.54
C ASN A 35 -19.24 -0.60 6.94
N LEU A 36 -18.47 0.27 6.29
CA LEU A 36 -18.45 1.71 6.53
C LEU A 36 -19.80 2.36 6.16
N ARG A 37 -20.40 1.93 5.05
CA ARG A 37 -21.74 2.40 4.67
C ARG A 37 -22.80 1.91 5.64
N ARG A 38 -22.70 0.66 6.11
CA ARG A 38 -23.63 0.11 7.11
C ARG A 38 -23.46 0.78 8.47
N SER A 39 -22.24 1.03 8.92
CA SER A 39 -21.97 1.72 10.18
C SER A 39 -22.42 3.17 10.13
N ASN A 40 -22.19 3.87 9.01
CA ASN A 40 -22.66 5.24 8.83
C ASN A 40 -24.20 5.32 8.73
N ALA A 41 -24.86 4.32 8.13
CA ALA A 41 -26.32 4.21 8.12
C ALA A 41 -26.94 3.80 9.48
N ALA A 42 -26.14 3.30 10.42
CA ALA A 42 -26.61 2.80 11.72
C ALA A 42 -26.41 3.76 12.90
N LEU A 43 -25.90 4.99 12.67
CA LEU A 43 -25.69 6.00 13.72
C LEU A 43 -26.74 7.12 13.63
N PRO A 44 -27.68 7.24 14.59
CA PRO A 44 -28.18 8.55 14.99
C PRO A 44 -27.07 9.31 15.76
N PRO A 45 -27.00 10.65 15.68
CA PRO A 45 -25.97 11.41 16.38
C PRO A 45 -26.35 11.56 17.86
N GLN A 46 -25.66 10.85 18.75
CA GLN A 46 -25.62 11.24 20.16
C GLN A 46 -24.24 11.06 20.79
N SER A 47 -23.95 12.08 21.59
CA SER A 47 -22.77 12.45 22.36
C SER A 47 -22.29 11.37 23.34
N GLN A 48 -20.96 11.36 23.53
CA GLN A 48 -20.19 11.06 24.76
C GLN A 48 -20.94 10.45 25.97
N GLN A 49 -20.45 9.31 26.49
CA GLN A 49 -20.11 9.18 27.92
C GLN A 49 -19.48 7.82 28.29
N GLU A 50 -18.36 7.94 29.01
CA GLU A 50 -17.62 6.97 29.83
C GLU A 50 -18.50 6.33 30.91
N ASP A 51 -18.36 5.02 31.18
CA ASP A 51 -18.26 4.41 32.54
C ASP A 51 -18.25 2.86 32.49
N LEU A 52 -17.31 2.23 33.22
CA LEU A 52 -17.24 0.81 33.61
C LEU A 52 -17.03 0.79 35.14
N PRO A 53 -17.46 -0.20 35.97
CA PRO A 53 -16.96 -1.61 35.91
C PRO A 53 -17.93 -2.70 36.54
N PRO A 54 -17.54 -3.92 37.04
CA PRO A 54 -17.94 -5.28 36.55
C PRO A 54 -18.59 -6.19 37.66
N PRO A 55 -18.53 -7.55 37.65
CA PRO A 55 -18.94 -8.61 36.71
C PRO A 55 -20.02 -9.58 37.31
N GLN A 56 -20.92 -10.18 36.50
CA GLN A 56 -21.58 -11.46 36.87
C GLN A 56 -21.84 -12.37 35.65
N PRO A 57 -21.80 -13.71 35.81
CA PRO A 57 -21.78 -14.71 34.73
C PRO A 57 -23.18 -15.31 34.42
N GLU A 58 -23.25 -16.09 33.32
CA GLU A 58 -24.35 -16.98 32.88
C GLU A 58 -25.44 -16.31 31.99
N THR A 59 -25.51 -16.49 30.66
CA THR A 59 -25.78 -17.73 29.89
C THR A 59 -25.56 -17.48 28.37
N PRO A 60 -25.40 -18.53 27.54
CA PRO A 60 -24.73 -18.46 26.24
C PRO A 60 -25.64 -18.03 25.08
N ALA A 61 -25.37 -16.85 24.53
CA ALA A 61 -25.73 -16.49 23.16
C ALA A 61 -24.44 -16.15 22.41
N ALA A 62 -24.20 -16.89 21.34
CA ALA A 62 -23.04 -16.79 20.47
C ALA A 62 -22.66 -15.34 20.14
N GLN A 63 -21.43 -14.94 20.45
CA GLN A 63 -20.63 -14.08 19.58
C GLN A 63 -19.19 -14.06 20.08
N ALA A 64 -18.31 -14.57 19.23
CA ALA A 64 -16.88 -14.60 19.41
C ALA A 64 -16.33 -13.19 19.63
N ALA A 65 -15.72 -12.99 20.79
CA ALA A 65 -14.78 -11.90 21.00
C ALA A 65 -13.54 -12.15 20.13
N ALA A 66 -13.25 -11.22 19.22
CA ALA A 66 -11.90 -10.92 18.80
C ALA A 66 -11.65 -9.44 19.17
N PRO A 67 -10.49 -9.11 19.78
CA PRO A 67 -10.19 -7.74 20.22
C PRO A 67 -10.20 -6.76 19.04
N PRO A 68 -10.52 -5.48 19.25
CA PRO A 68 -10.43 -4.49 18.18
C PRO A 68 -8.96 -4.39 17.74
N PRO A 69 -8.61 -4.72 16.49
CA PRO A 69 -7.31 -4.33 15.96
C PRO A 69 -7.29 -2.80 15.89
N ALA A 70 -6.22 -2.22 16.41
CA ALA A 70 -5.88 -0.80 16.33
C ALA A 70 -6.14 -0.22 14.93
N PRO A 71 -6.36 1.11 14.81
CA PRO A 71 -6.50 1.78 13.52
C PRO A 71 -5.27 1.49 12.66
N VAL A 72 -5.41 0.54 11.73
CA VAL A 72 -4.39 0.27 10.74
C VAL A 72 -4.39 1.48 9.82
N ALA A 73 -3.30 2.21 9.86
CA ALA A 73 -2.99 3.35 9.02
C ALA A 73 -3.41 3.11 7.56
N PRO A 74 -3.79 4.16 6.81
CA PRO A 74 -4.26 4.04 5.44
C PRO A 74 -3.27 3.20 4.61
N PRO A 75 -3.78 2.27 3.76
CA PRO A 75 -2.91 1.49 2.89
C PRO A 75 -2.08 2.46 2.03
N PRO A 76 -0.75 2.26 1.94
CA PRO A 76 0.09 3.14 1.16
C PRO A 76 -0.38 3.17 -0.29
N PRO A 77 -0.21 4.31 -0.98
CA PRO A 77 -0.71 4.49 -2.32
C PRO A 77 -0.16 3.38 -3.22
N SER A 78 -1.07 2.69 -3.89
CA SER A 78 -0.83 1.75 -4.99
C SER A 78 -0.27 2.46 -6.23
N GLY A 79 0.71 3.35 -6.03
CA GLY A 79 1.51 3.94 -7.08
C GLY A 79 2.44 2.87 -7.63
N ASN A 80 2.52 2.80 -8.96
CA ASN A 80 3.49 2.01 -9.72
C ASN A 80 4.74 1.72 -8.90
N ARG A 81 5.09 0.44 -8.71
CA ARG A 81 6.28 0.07 -7.91
C ARG A 81 7.51 0.84 -8.37
N LEU A 82 7.64 1.07 -9.68
CA LEU A 82 8.65 1.94 -10.29
C LEU A 82 8.63 3.35 -9.70
N SER A 83 7.47 3.99 -9.61
CA SER A 83 7.31 5.31 -8.99
C SER A 83 7.72 5.31 -7.52
N GLN A 84 7.48 4.23 -6.77
CA GLN A 84 7.93 4.12 -5.37
C GLN A 84 9.45 3.97 -5.25
N ILE A 85 10.10 3.19 -6.12
CA ILE A 85 11.58 3.11 -6.13
C ILE A 85 12.21 4.42 -6.64
N LEU A 86 11.61 5.08 -7.64
CA LEU A 86 12.06 6.39 -8.10
C LEU A 86 11.90 7.46 -7.01
N SER A 87 10.79 7.44 -6.25
CA SER A 87 10.58 8.40 -5.15
C SER A 87 11.51 8.15 -3.96
N VAL A 88 11.88 6.90 -3.67
CA VAL A 88 12.87 6.56 -2.63
C VAL A 88 14.28 7.04 -3.02
N VAL A 89 14.60 7.06 -4.32
CA VAL A 89 15.87 7.60 -4.85
C VAL A 89 15.85 9.14 -4.91
N GLY A 90 14.71 9.78 -4.63
CA GLY A 90 14.56 11.24 -4.76
C GLY A 90 14.49 11.71 -6.21
N VAL A 91 14.07 10.82 -7.12
CA VAL A 91 13.85 11.16 -8.53
C VAL A 91 12.43 11.70 -8.67
N ASP A 92 12.32 13.02 -8.70
CA ASP A 92 11.08 13.72 -9.01
C ASP A 92 10.64 13.44 -10.46
N GLN A 93 9.38 13.74 -10.76
CA GLN A 93 8.80 13.50 -12.09
C GLN A 93 9.59 14.22 -13.21
N ASP A 94 10.02 15.46 -12.97
CA ASP A 94 10.86 16.21 -13.91
C ASP A 94 12.24 15.55 -14.12
N ARG A 95 12.89 15.11 -13.03
CA ARG A 95 14.17 14.39 -13.10
C ARG A 95 14.03 13.05 -13.82
N ALA A 96 12.90 12.35 -13.64
CA ALA A 96 12.61 11.11 -14.33
C ALA A 96 12.44 11.32 -15.85
N ILE A 97 11.76 12.40 -16.25
CA ILE A 97 11.63 12.79 -17.66
C ILE A 97 13.01 13.14 -18.24
N ILE A 98 13.81 13.93 -17.52
CA ILE A 98 15.19 14.28 -17.92
C ILE A 98 16.05 13.03 -18.10
N LEU A 99 16.01 12.07 -17.16
CA LEU A 99 16.74 10.80 -17.25
C LEU A 99 16.26 9.95 -18.43
N GLY A 100 14.94 9.94 -18.70
CA GLY A 100 14.37 9.27 -19.86
C GLY A 100 14.86 9.88 -21.17
N LEU A 101 14.86 11.21 -21.28
CA LEU A 101 15.41 11.92 -22.45
C LEU A 101 16.91 11.67 -22.60
N LEU A 102 17.67 11.73 -21.51
CA LEU A 102 19.12 11.48 -21.52
C LEU A 102 19.41 10.07 -22.08
N LEU A 103 18.64 9.06 -21.68
CA LEU A 103 18.82 7.68 -22.12
C LEU A 103 18.44 7.49 -23.60
N ILE A 104 17.37 8.15 -24.06
CA ILE A 104 16.98 8.17 -25.48
C ILE A 104 18.07 8.84 -26.33
N LEU A 105 18.49 10.06 -25.96
CA LEU A 105 19.50 10.84 -26.68
C LEU A 105 20.87 10.15 -26.69
N TYR A 106 21.23 9.49 -25.59
CA TYR A 106 22.48 8.76 -25.50
C TYR A 106 22.54 7.60 -26.50
N ASN A 107 21.43 6.86 -26.67
CA ASN A 107 21.33 5.80 -27.67
C ASN A 107 21.39 6.35 -29.11
N ASP A 108 20.80 7.53 -29.35
CA ASP A 108 20.78 8.18 -30.67
C ASP A 108 22.08 8.92 -31.02
N ARG A 109 23.11 8.86 -30.15
CA ARG A 109 24.37 9.60 -30.29
C ARG A 109 24.15 11.11 -30.49
N ALA A 110 23.21 11.66 -29.72
CA ALA A 110 22.91 13.08 -29.72
C ALA A 110 24.13 13.93 -29.31
N ASP A 111 24.04 15.23 -29.61
CA ASP A 111 25.12 16.19 -29.41
C ASP A 111 25.67 16.16 -27.96
N PRO A 112 26.99 16.04 -27.76
CA PRO A 112 27.57 15.99 -26.43
C PRO A 112 27.31 17.26 -25.62
N LEU A 113 27.14 18.43 -26.27
CA LEU A 113 26.80 19.67 -25.59
C LEU A 113 25.37 19.61 -25.02
N LEU A 114 24.46 18.96 -25.73
CA LEU A 114 23.08 18.76 -25.33
C LEU A 114 22.98 17.79 -24.14
N LEU A 115 23.77 16.71 -24.16
CA LEU A 115 23.89 15.79 -23.03
C LEU A 115 24.45 16.50 -21.78
N LEU A 116 25.45 17.35 -21.96
CA LEU A 116 26.02 18.14 -20.86
C LEU A 116 25.01 19.16 -20.31
N ALA A 117 24.22 19.80 -21.17
CA ALA A 117 23.14 20.70 -20.76
C ALA A 117 22.05 19.98 -19.95
N LEU A 118 21.65 18.77 -20.37
CA LEU A 118 20.72 17.94 -19.61
C LEU A 118 21.31 17.49 -18.26
N LEU A 119 22.59 17.13 -18.23
CA LEU A 119 23.29 16.78 -17.00
C LEU A 119 23.41 17.99 -16.05
N TYR A 120 23.61 19.19 -16.60
CA TYR A 120 23.65 20.44 -15.83
C TYR A 120 22.27 20.78 -15.24
N LEU A 121 21.18 20.55 -15.98
CA LEU A 121 19.81 20.77 -15.48
C LEU A 121 19.42 19.73 -14.41
N LEU A 122 20.04 18.55 -14.42
CA LEU A 122 19.82 17.49 -13.42
C LEU A 122 20.41 17.83 -12.04
N LEU A 123 21.49 18.62 -12.02
CA LEU A 123 22.24 18.99 -10.81
C LEU A 123 21.48 20.04 -9.99
#